data_AF-A0A377ZV09-F1
#
_entry.id   AF-A0A377ZV09-F1
#
_cell.length_a   1.000
_cell.length_b   1.000
_cell.length_c   1.000
_cell.angle_alpha   90.00
_cell.angle_beta   90.00
_cell.angle_gamma   90.00
#
_symmetry.space_group_name_H-M   'P 1'
#
loop_
_entity.id
_entity.type
_entity.pdbx_description
1 polymer ?
#
loop_
_entity_poly.entity_id
_entity_poly.type
_entity_poly.pdbx_seq_one_letter_code
_entity_poly.pdbx_strand_id
1 'polypeptide(L)'
;MIAVEAEDSACLKAALDAGHPVDLPRVGLFAEGVAVKRIGDETFRLCQEYLDDIITVDSDAICAAMKDLFEDVRAVAEPSGALALAGMKKVYRPA
;
A
#
# COMPACT_ATOMS: atom_id res chain seq x y z
N MET A 1 13.77 -0.25 2.34
CA MET A 1 12.44 0.37 2.47
C MET A 1 11.54 -0.19 1.38
N ILE A 2 10.44 -0.84 1.78
CA ILE A 2 9.45 -1.40 0.86
C ILE A 2 8.16 -0.60 0.98
N ALA A 3 7.62 -0.12 -0.13
CA ALA A 3 6.31 0.53 -0.16
C ALA A 3 5.20 -0.52 -0.22
N VAL A 4 4.07 -0.21 0.41
CA VAL A 4 2.87 -1.06 0.35
C VAL A 4 1.70 -0.21 -0.10
N GLU A 5 1.05 -0.59 -1.20
CA GLU A 5 -0.17 0.06 -1.69
C GLU A 5 -1.35 -0.93 -1.72
N ALA A 6 -2.58 -0.42 -1.66
CA ALA A 6 -3.74 -1.24 -1.96
C ALA A 6 -3.82 -1.50 -3.47
N GLU A 7 -4.16 -2.73 -3.89
CA GLU A 7 -4.21 -3.12 -5.31
C GLU A 7 -5.12 -2.23 -6.16
N ASP A 8 -6.19 -1.71 -5.57
CA ASP A 8 -7.18 -0.84 -6.22
C ASP A 8 -6.83 0.66 -6.17
N SER A 9 -5.71 1.05 -5.53
CA SER A 9 -5.23 2.44 -5.45
C SER A 9 -3.70 2.56 -5.61
N ALA A 10 -3.07 1.62 -6.32
CA ALA A 10 -1.61 1.51 -6.45
C ALA A 10 -0.96 2.54 -7.39
N CYS A 11 -0.96 3.81 -6.99
CA CYS A 11 -0.51 4.92 -7.83
C CYS A 11 1.01 5.03 -7.96
N LEU A 12 1.77 4.69 -6.91
CA LEU A 12 3.24 4.63 -6.96
C LEU A 12 3.68 3.48 -7.84
N LYS A 13 3.02 2.31 -7.74
CA LYS A 13 3.33 1.17 -8.60
C LYS A 13 3.15 1.52 -10.07
N ALA A 14 2.00 2.11 -10.41
CA ALA A 14 1.71 2.56 -11.77
C ALA A 14 2.73 3.60 -12.27
N ALA A 15 3.14 4.54 -11.41
CA ALA A 15 4.14 5.54 -11.75
C ALA A 15 5.55 4.96 -11.97
N LEU A 16 5.95 3.99 -11.14
CA LEU A 16 7.23 3.29 -11.30
C LEU A 16 7.25 2.49 -12.61
N ASP A 17 6.17 1.78 -12.93
CA ASP A 17 6.05 1.01 -14.16
C ASP A 17 6.05 1.92 -15.41
N ALA A 18 5.50 3.13 -15.31
CA ALA A 18 5.51 4.14 -16.38
C ALA A 18 6.81 4.98 -16.44
N GLY A 19 7.63 4.96 -15.39
CA GLY A 19 8.81 5.82 -15.24
C GLY A 19 8.51 7.30 -14.94
N HIS A 20 7.24 7.65 -14.72
CA HIS A 20 6.80 9.00 -14.34
C HIS A 20 5.44 8.95 -13.64
N PRO A 21 5.04 9.98 -12.86
CA PRO A 21 3.72 10.01 -12.24
C PRO A 21 2.60 9.94 -13.28
N VAL A 22 1.62 9.05 -13.04
CA VAL A 22 0.44 8.84 -13.89
C VAL A 22 -0.84 8.87 -13.06
N ASP A 23 -1.94 9.24 -13.71
CA ASP A 23 -3.28 9.18 -13.14
C ASP A 23 -3.85 7.77 -13.25
N LEU A 24 -4.27 7.20 -12.12
CA LEU A 24 -5.08 5.98 -12.11
C LEU A 24 -6.47 6.26 -12.73
N PRO A 25 -7.02 5.33 -13.53
CA PRO A 25 -8.35 5.49 -14.13
C PRO A 25 -9.47 5.39 -13.08
N ARG A 26 -9.25 4.64 -12.01
CA ARG A 26 -10.15 4.43 -10.88
C ARG A 26 -9.32 4.24 -9.61
N VAL A 27 -9.90 4.56 -8.47
CA VAL A 27 -9.27 4.42 -7.16
C VAL A 27 -10.28 3.75 -6.23
N GLY A 28 -9.87 2.68 -5.58
CA GLY A 28 -10.63 2.04 -4.51
C GLY A 28 -10.77 2.93 -3.29
N LEU A 29 -11.85 2.76 -2.54
CA LEU A 29 -12.17 3.56 -1.36
C LEU A 29 -12.11 2.76 -0.05
N PHE A 30 -11.67 1.49 -0.11
CA PHE A 30 -11.58 0.65 1.08
C PHE A 30 -10.54 1.19 2.07
N ALA A 31 -9.36 1.59 1.57
CA ALA A 31 -8.32 2.26 2.34
C ALA A 31 -8.24 3.74 1.94
N GLU A 32 -9.24 4.53 2.36
CA GLU A 32 -9.42 5.93 1.96
C GLU A 32 -8.17 6.79 2.18
N GLY A 33 -7.45 6.59 3.29
CA GLY A 33 -6.25 7.36 3.61
C GLY A 33 -5.08 7.16 2.63
N VAL A 34 -5.15 6.12 1.79
CA VAL A 34 -4.19 5.85 0.70
C VAL A 34 -4.87 5.79 -0.67
N ALA A 35 -6.12 6.24 -0.78
CA ALA A 35 -6.88 6.30 -2.03
C ALA A 35 -6.43 7.50 -2.88
N VAL A 36 -5.18 7.46 -3.34
CA VAL A 36 -4.55 8.54 -4.11
C VAL A 36 -4.58 8.21 -5.60
N LYS A 37 -5.09 9.14 -6.42
CA LYS A 37 -5.18 8.95 -7.88
C LYS A 37 -3.83 9.01 -8.58
N ARG A 38 -2.94 9.91 -8.14
CA ARG A 38 -1.63 10.17 -8.74
C ARG A 38 -0.66 10.53 -7.63
N ILE A 39 0.49 9.87 -7.61
CA ILE A 39 1.55 10.19 -6.67
C ILE A 39 2.10 11.61 -6.90
N GLY A 40 2.55 12.26 -5.82
CA GLY A 40 3.22 13.56 -5.90
C GLY A 40 4.56 13.49 -6.61
N ASP A 41 4.94 14.56 -7.32
CA ASP A 41 6.15 14.60 -8.13
C ASP A 41 7.42 14.47 -7.26
N GLU A 42 7.48 15.19 -6.15
CA GLU A 42 8.65 15.16 -5.26
C GLU A 42 8.75 13.82 -4.50
N THR A 43 7.63 13.25 -4.06
CA THR A 43 7.64 11.94 -3.40
C THR A 43 8.03 10.85 -4.39
N PHE A 44 7.59 10.93 -5.64
CA PHE A 44 8.02 10.00 -6.70
C PHE A 44 9.53 10.11 -6.98
N ARG A 45 10.07 11.33 -7.06
CA ARG A 45 11.53 11.55 -7.23
C ARG A 45 12.31 10.88 -6.09
N LEU A 46 11.88 11.05 -4.85
CA LEU A 46 12.52 10.43 -3.68
C LEU A 46 12.36 8.90 -3.67
N CYS A 47 11.18 8.38 -4.04
CA CYS A 47 10.96 6.94 -4.14
C CYS A 47 11.91 6.29 -5.17
N GLN A 48 12.17 6.93 -6.31
CA GLN A 48 13.13 6.41 -7.29
C GLN A 48 14.58 6.33 -6.76
N GLU A 49 14.94 7.17 -5.78
CA GLU A 49 16.29 7.21 -5.23
C GLU A 49 16.48 6.27 -4.03
N TYR A 50 15.43 6.06 -3.23
CA TYR A 50 15.56 5.42 -1.91
C TYR A 50 14.68 4.20 -1.67
N LEU A 51 13.72 3.91 -2.56
CA LEU A 51 12.83 2.77 -2.40
C LEU A 51 13.48 1.50 -2.98
N ASP A 52 13.53 0.43 -2.19
CA ASP A 52 14.09 -0.84 -2.65
C ASP A 52 13.06 -1.66 -3.45
N ASP A 53 11.80 -1.63 -3.02
CA ASP A 53 10.73 -2.39 -3.66
C ASP A 53 9.34 -1.81 -3.34
N ILE A 54 8.34 -2.26 -4.09
CA ILE A 54 6.93 -1.96 -3.87
C ILE A 54 6.10 -3.24 -4.00
N ILE A 55 5.18 -3.41 -3.06
CA ILE A 55 4.20 -4.51 -3.07
C ILE A 55 2.78 -3.95 -3.00
N THR A 56 1.84 -4.69 -3.56
CA THR A 56 0.42 -4.40 -3.44
C THR A 56 -0.29 -5.48 -2.63
N VAL A 57 -1.38 -5.14 -1.96
CA VAL A 57 -2.23 -6.08 -1.23
C VAL A 57 -3.71 -5.80 -1.49
N ASP A 58 -4.53 -6.84 -1.43
CA ASP A 58 -5.99 -6.74 -1.58
C ASP A 58 -6.67 -6.38 -0.26
N SER A 59 -7.97 -6.06 -0.34
CA SER A 59 -8.78 -5.71 0.83
C SER A 59 -8.88 -6.84 1.85
N ASP A 60 -8.82 -8.10 1.40
CA ASP A 60 -8.89 -9.27 2.30
C ASP A 60 -7.64 -9.37 3.17
N ALA A 61 -6.46 -9.16 2.60
CA ALA A 61 -5.20 -9.10 3.35
C ALA A 61 -5.19 -7.93 4.36
N ILE A 62 -5.76 -6.78 3.98
CA ILE A 62 -5.91 -5.63 4.89
C ILE A 62 -6.85 -5.98 6.05
N CYS A 63 -8.00 -6.61 5.78
CA CYS A 63 -8.94 -7.06 6.81
C CYS A 63 -8.28 -8.05 7.77
N ALA A 64 -7.49 -9.00 7.25
CA ALA A 64 -6.75 -9.94 8.07
C ALA A 64 -5.74 -9.23 8.97
N ALA A 65 -5.00 -8.25 8.45
CA ALA A 65 -4.04 -7.47 9.23
C ALA A 65 -4.72 -6.61 10.32
N MET A 66 -5.87 -6.01 10.03
CA MET A 66 -6.67 -5.30 11.04
C MET A 66 -7.06 -6.23 12.19
N LYS A 67 -7.48 -7.46 11.86
CA LYS A 67 -7.84 -8.47 12.85
C LYS A 67 -6.63 -8.84 13.71
N ASP A 68 -5.46 -9.07 13.12
CA ASP A 68 -4.25 -9.39 13.89
C ASP A 68 -3.88 -8.26 14.87
N LEU A 69 -3.92 -7.00 14.42
CA LEU A 69 -3.63 -5.84 15.27
C LEU A 69 -4.57 -5.79 16.49
N PHE A 70 -5.83 -6.15 16.30
CA PHE A 70 -6.78 -6.21 17.41
C PHE A 70 -6.56 -7.43 18.31
N GLU A 71 -6.25 -8.59 17.75
CA GLU A 71 -6.04 -9.83 18.51
C GLU A 71 -4.79 -9.76 19.38
N ASP A 72 -3.68 -9.26 18.83
CA ASP A 72 -2.37 -9.31 19.48
C ASP A 72 -2.12 -8.11 20.41
N VAL A 73 -2.46 -6.90 19.95
CA VAL A 73 -2.10 -5.65 20.67
C VAL A 73 -3.30 -4.79 21.05
N ARG A 74 -4.53 -5.27 20.78
CA ARG A 74 -5.79 -4.54 21.05
C ARG A 74 -5.87 -3.18 20.36
N ALA A 75 -5.08 -2.97 19.31
CA ALA A 75 -5.13 -1.74 18.51
C ALA A 75 -6.27 -1.83 17.50
N VAL A 76 -7.10 -0.78 17.43
CA VAL A 76 -8.13 -0.65 16.40
C VAL A 76 -7.52 0.16 15.26
N ALA A 77 -7.03 -0.54 14.23
CA ALA A 77 -6.52 0.09 13.02
C ALA A 77 -7.63 0.27 11.99
N GLU A 78 -7.66 1.44 11.36
CA GLU A 78 -8.39 1.62 10.11
C GLU A 78 -7.69 0.86 8.96
N PRO A 79 -8.34 0.65 7.80
CA PRO A 79 -7.77 -0.10 6.69
C PRO A 79 -6.40 0.41 6.24
N SER A 80 -6.23 1.73 6.07
CA SER A 80 -4.94 2.34 5.70
C SER A 80 -3.85 2.08 6.75
N GLY A 81 -4.21 2.08 8.03
CA GLY A 81 -3.30 1.83 9.15
C GLY A 81 -2.83 0.38 9.25
N ALA A 82 -3.61 -0.57 8.73
CA ALA A 82 -3.25 -1.99 8.69
C ALA A 82 -2.47 -2.38 7.41
N LEU A 83 -2.40 -1.51 6.41
CA LEU A 83 -1.84 -1.78 5.08
C LEU A 83 -0.39 -2.27 5.14
N ALA A 84 0.47 -1.58 5.89
CA ALA A 84 1.88 -1.95 6.00
C ALA A 84 2.08 -3.34 6.63
N LEU A 85 1.24 -3.70 7.62
CA LEU A 85 1.27 -5.03 8.23
C LEU A 85 0.81 -6.11 7.24
N ALA A 86 -0.25 -5.84 6.47
CA ALA A 86 -0.71 -6.74 5.42
C ALA A 86 0.40 -7.02 4.39
N GLY A 87 1.10 -5.96 3.95
CA GLY A 87 2.25 -6.08 3.06
C GLY A 87 3.40 -6.89 3.66
N MET A 88 3.78 -6.60 4.91
CA MET A 88 4.81 -7.37 5.61
C MET A 88 4.45 -8.87 5.68
N LYS A 89 3.21 -9.20 6.02
CA LYS A 89 2.74 -10.60 6.06
C LYS A 89 2.80 -11.27 4.69
N LYS A 90 2.55 -10.55 3.59
CA LYS A 90 2.65 -11.09 2.22
C LYS A 90 4.10 -11.43 1.85
N VAL A 91 5.08 -10.63 2.28
CA VAL A 91 6.51 -10.88 2.05
C VAL A 91 7.03 -12.04 2.89
N TYR A 92 6.57 -12.16 4.14
CA TYR A 92 7.09 -13.15 5.09
C TYR A 92 6.33 -14.48 5.13
N ARG A 93 5.26 -14.68 4.35
CA ARG A 93 4.53 -15.95 4.34
C ARG A 93 5.40 -17.03 3.69
N PRO A 94 5.81 -18.09 4.43
CA PRO A 94 6.45 -19.24 3.82
C PRO A 94 5.42 -19.95 2.92
N ALA A 95 5.89 -20.51 1.81
CA ALA A 95 5.08 -21.36 0.93
C ALA A 95 4.45 -22.53 1.70
#